data_AF-A0AAC8PZY1-F1
#
_entry.id   AF-A0AAC8PZY1-F1
#
_cell.length_a   1.000
_cell.length_b   1.000
_cell.length_c   1.000
_cell.angle_alpha   90.00
_cell.angle_beta   90.00
_cell.angle_gamma   90.00
#
_symmetry.space_group_name_H-M   'P 1'
#
loop_
_entity.id
_entity.type
_entity.pdbx_description
1 polymer ?
#
loop_
_entity_poly.entity_id
_entity_poly.type
_entity_poly.pdbx_seq_one_letter_code
_entity_poly.pdbx_strand_id
1 'polypeptide(L)'
;MVSLRHLAGQLLVLGMMFLFSGNAQAQTYFLTGGPELTQEQRANVFAYVKNAWQLADGKSATDLEAHRRWARGQTATVVNGEVDFLVDQTMAKVRRLGKDKLQQVFANLKQGAVIAGNKAEGHSLETHLNWAREQTEEAIRGELVRIALAGYKAF
;
A
#
# COMPACT_ATOMS: atom_id res chain seq x y z
N MET A 1 -27.12 -38.42 23.13
CA MET A 1 -27.45 -38.76 21.73
C MET A 1 -27.49 -37.47 20.92
N VAL A 2 -26.69 -37.44 19.84
CA VAL A 2 -26.73 -36.56 18.64
C VAL A 2 -26.53 -35.04 18.79
N SER A 3 -25.61 -34.52 17.98
CA SER A 3 -25.09 -33.14 17.92
C SER A 3 -25.91 -32.20 17.04
N LEU A 4 -25.80 -30.89 17.29
CA LEU A 4 -25.87 -29.88 16.23
C LEU A 4 -24.58 -29.03 16.21
N ARG A 5 -23.76 -29.33 15.20
CA ARG A 5 -22.75 -28.46 14.61
C ARG A 5 -23.42 -27.18 14.09
N HIS A 6 -22.64 -26.11 13.94
CA HIS A 6 -22.94 -24.81 13.31
C HIS A 6 -23.32 -23.66 14.25
N LEU A 7 -22.31 -23.15 14.97
CA LEU A 7 -22.13 -21.71 15.07
C LEU A 7 -20.95 -21.34 14.16
N ALA A 8 -21.23 -21.43 12.86
CA ALA A 8 -20.57 -20.57 11.87
C ALA A 8 -20.63 -19.13 12.42
N GLY A 9 -19.52 -18.39 12.42
CA GLY A 9 -18.79 -18.08 11.21
C GLY A 9 -19.40 -16.82 10.64
N GLN A 10 -18.55 -15.81 10.40
CA GLN A 10 -18.89 -14.53 9.80
C GLN A 10 -19.57 -13.54 10.74
N LEU A 11 -18.74 -12.94 11.59
CA LEU A 11 -18.83 -11.52 11.89
C LEU A 11 -18.80 -10.76 10.55
N LEU A 12 -19.99 -10.62 9.96
CA LEU A 12 -20.53 -9.44 9.32
C LEU A 12 -19.49 -8.38 8.93
N VAL A 13 -18.65 -8.70 7.95
CA VAL A 13 -18.11 -7.72 7.00
C VAL A 13 -19.25 -7.40 6.03
N LEU A 14 -20.28 -6.75 6.55
CA LEU A 14 -21.52 -6.45 5.84
C LEU A 14 -21.85 -4.99 6.16
N GLY A 15 -21.30 -4.14 5.29
CA GLY A 15 -21.39 -2.69 5.40
C GLY A 15 -20.99 -2.01 4.11
N MET A 16 -21.71 -2.35 3.03
CA MET A 16 -21.99 -1.49 1.87
C MET A 16 -20.81 -1.20 0.93
N MET A 17 -20.79 -1.84 -0.24
CA MET A 17 -21.40 -1.27 -1.46
C MET A 17 -20.92 0.16 -1.75
N PHE A 18 -19.75 0.27 -2.38
CA PHE A 18 -19.49 1.36 -3.33
C PHE A 18 -19.30 0.78 -4.72
N LEU A 19 -20.41 0.31 -5.28
CA LEU A 19 -20.63 0.21 -6.71
C LEU A 19 -21.34 1.49 -7.16
N PHE A 20 -20.59 2.58 -7.38
CA PHE A 20 -21.03 3.66 -8.27
C PHE A 20 -19.84 4.23 -9.04
N SER A 21 -19.98 4.16 -10.36
CA SER A 21 -19.17 4.81 -11.38
C SER A 21 -19.16 6.33 -11.19
N GLY A 22 -17.96 6.92 -11.19
CA GLY A 22 -17.75 8.37 -11.29
C GLY A 22 -16.70 8.86 -10.30
N ASN A 23 -15.40 8.71 -10.64
CA ASN A 23 -14.25 9.35 -9.99
C ASN A 23 -14.35 9.65 -8.48
N ALA A 24 -14.89 8.72 -7.69
CA ALA A 24 -14.71 8.73 -6.25
C ALA A 24 -13.28 8.23 -5.99
N GLN A 25 -12.30 9.13 -6.07
CA GLN A 25 -11.03 8.92 -5.40
C GLN A 25 -11.37 8.74 -3.92
N ALA A 26 -11.39 7.50 -3.45
CA ALA A 26 -11.25 7.24 -2.03
C ALA A 26 -9.92 7.90 -1.64
N GLN A 27 -9.99 9.05 -0.97
CA GLN A 27 -8.79 9.73 -0.48
C GLN A 27 -8.07 8.75 0.44
N THR A 28 -6.91 8.29 0.00
CA THR A 28 -6.05 7.45 0.82
C THR A 28 -5.30 8.36 1.78
N TYR A 29 -5.36 8.05 3.06
CA TYR A 29 -4.70 8.81 4.10
C TYR A 29 -3.58 7.97 4.72
N PHE A 30 -2.61 7.61 3.88
CA PHE A 30 -1.61 6.58 4.14
C PHE A 30 -0.76 6.86 5.39
N LEU A 31 -0.47 8.14 5.63
CA LEU A 31 0.34 8.62 6.76
C LEU A 31 -0.45 9.34 7.85
N THR A 32 -1.79 9.40 7.79
CA THR A 32 -2.57 10.13 8.80
C THR A 32 -2.89 9.30 10.03
N GLY A 33 -2.87 9.95 11.20
CA GLY A 33 -3.22 9.33 12.48
C GLY A 33 -2.23 8.28 12.98
N GLY A 34 -1.08 8.13 12.31
CA GLY A 34 0.00 7.21 12.67
C GLY A 34 0.99 7.75 13.67
N PRO A 35 1.94 6.89 14.11
CA PRO A 35 3.05 7.34 14.92
C PRO A 35 3.81 8.45 14.19
N GLU A 36 4.41 9.36 14.96
CA GLU A 36 5.25 10.39 14.38
C GLU A 36 6.48 9.73 13.74
N LEU A 37 6.59 9.87 12.41
CA LEU A 37 7.72 9.37 11.66
C LEU A 37 8.88 10.36 11.73
N THR A 38 10.08 9.82 12.00
CA THR A 38 11.33 10.54 11.76
C THR A 38 11.42 10.98 10.29
N GLN A 39 12.23 12.00 10.02
CA GLN A 39 12.46 12.46 8.65
C GLN A 39 12.98 11.34 7.74
N GLU A 40 13.86 10.48 8.25
CA GLU A 40 14.42 9.35 7.49
C GLU A 40 13.36 8.28 7.20
N GLN A 41 12.53 7.91 8.18
CA GLN A 41 11.42 6.99 7.93
C GLN A 41 10.47 7.55 6.87
N ARG A 42 10.12 8.83 6.96
CA ARG A 42 9.24 9.50 5.98
C ARG A 42 9.84 9.52 4.58
N ALA A 43 11.14 9.81 4.47
CA ALA A 43 11.86 9.75 3.20
C ALA A 43 11.87 8.33 2.60
N ASN A 44 12.02 7.30 3.45
CA ASN A 44 11.93 5.91 3.03
C ASN A 44 10.52 5.53 2.55
N VAL A 45 9.46 5.90 3.29
CA VAL A 45 8.07 5.68 2.86
C VAL A 45 7.85 6.29 1.48
N PHE A 46 8.23 7.57 1.31
CA PHE A 46 8.10 8.27 0.04
C PHE A 46 8.81 7.55 -1.10
N ALA A 47 10.05 7.11 -0.91
CA ALA A 47 10.82 6.46 -1.95
C ALA A 47 10.14 5.18 -2.48
N TYR A 48 9.61 4.35 -1.59
CA TYR A 48 8.89 3.14 -1.98
C TYR A 48 7.54 3.46 -2.65
N VAL A 49 6.76 4.38 -2.08
CA VAL A 49 5.48 4.79 -2.68
C VAL A 49 5.69 5.41 -4.07
N LYS A 50 6.76 6.20 -4.28
CA LYS A 50 7.10 6.76 -5.59
C LYS A 50 7.45 5.68 -6.61
N ASN A 51 8.23 4.67 -6.22
CA ASN A 51 8.54 3.54 -7.08
C ASN A 51 7.28 2.73 -7.42
N ALA A 52 6.37 2.51 -6.45
CA ALA A 52 5.09 1.86 -6.74
C ALA A 52 4.27 2.62 -7.79
N TRP A 53 4.19 3.95 -7.67
CA TRP A 53 3.52 4.79 -8.66
C TRP A 53 4.18 4.70 -10.04
N GLN A 54 5.51 4.80 -10.13
CA GLN A 54 6.24 4.67 -11.40
C GLN A 54 5.97 3.32 -12.07
N LEU A 55 6.04 2.23 -11.29
CA LEU A 55 5.76 0.88 -11.78
C LEU A 55 4.32 0.75 -12.28
N ALA A 56 3.35 1.32 -11.57
CA ALA A 56 1.95 1.35 -11.97
C ALA A 56 1.71 2.20 -13.23
N ASP A 57 2.56 3.20 -13.48
CA ASP A 57 2.58 4.04 -14.68
C ASP A 57 3.31 3.38 -15.86
N GLY A 58 3.71 2.11 -15.73
CA GLY A 58 4.43 1.37 -16.77
C GLY A 58 5.92 1.69 -16.85
N LYS A 59 6.44 2.56 -15.98
CA LYS A 59 7.86 2.90 -15.90
C LYS A 59 8.63 1.81 -15.13
N SER A 60 9.95 1.92 -15.18
CA SER A 60 10.85 1.18 -14.29
C SER A 60 10.96 1.90 -12.95
N ALA A 61 11.12 1.14 -11.86
CA ALA A 61 11.48 1.70 -10.57
C ALA A 61 12.83 2.41 -10.67
N THR A 62 12.94 3.59 -10.06
CA THR A 62 14.19 4.35 -10.04
C THR A 62 14.92 4.21 -8.71
N ASP A 63 16.13 4.76 -8.65
CA ASP A 63 16.96 4.76 -7.45
C ASP A 63 16.21 5.38 -6.25
N LEU A 64 16.09 4.61 -5.17
CA LEU A 64 15.44 5.02 -3.94
C LEU A 64 16.13 6.23 -3.32
N GLU A 65 17.45 6.33 -3.43
CA GLU A 65 18.19 7.42 -2.78
C GLU A 65 17.91 8.78 -3.42
N ALA A 66 17.67 8.83 -4.74
CA ALA A 66 17.22 10.03 -5.42
C ALA A 66 15.88 10.54 -4.85
N HIS A 67 14.93 9.64 -4.59
CA HIS A 67 13.65 9.97 -3.98
C HIS A 67 13.79 10.40 -2.52
N ARG A 68 14.60 9.69 -1.73
CA ARG A 68 14.87 10.06 -0.34
C ARG A 68 15.50 11.44 -0.24
N ARG A 69 16.46 11.77 -1.10
CA ARG A 69 17.12 13.09 -1.12
C ARG A 69 16.11 14.21 -1.33
N TRP A 70 15.18 14.05 -2.28
CA TRP A 70 14.09 15.01 -2.46
C TRP A 70 13.26 15.14 -1.18
N ALA A 71 12.82 14.03 -0.60
CA ALA A 71 11.96 14.03 0.58
C ALA A 71 12.63 14.62 1.83
N ARG A 72 13.93 14.39 2.04
CA ARG A 72 14.70 15.02 3.13
C ARG A 72 14.79 16.54 2.98
N GLY A 73 14.70 17.06 1.75
CA GLY A 73 14.65 18.50 1.49
C GLY A 73 13.27 19.14 1.67
N GLN A 74 12.24 18.34 1.98
CA GLN A 74 10.85 18.82 2.13
C GLN A 74 10.39 18.82 3.59
N THR A 75 9.33 19.57 3.88
CA THR A 75 8.61 19.51 5.16
C THR A 75 7.80 18.23 5.26
N ALA A 76 7.51 17.77 6.48
CA ALA A 76 6.71 16.57 6.70
C ALA A 76 5.34 16.63 6.01
N THR A 77 4.68 17.79 6.06
CA THR A 77 3.38 18.04 5.41
C THR A 77 3.44 17.85 3.90
N VAL A 78 4.48 18.38 3.24
CA VAL A 78 4.67 18.23 1.79
C VAL A 78 4.88 16.76 1.42
N VAL A 79 5.75 16.05 2.15
CA VAL A 79 5.99 14.63 1.87
C VAL A 79 4.73 13.79 2.08
N ASN A 80 3.95 14.07 3.13
CA ASN A 80 2.72 13.33 3.40
C ASN A 80 1.67 13.53 2.30
N GLY A 81 1.43 14.78 1.90
CA GLY A 81 0.48 15.07 0.83
C GLY A 81 0.88 14.42 -0.50
N GLU A 82 2.18 14.41 -0.82
CA GLU A 82 2.68 13.73 -2.01
C GLU A 82 2.56 12.20 -1.90
N VAL A 83 2.82 11.61 -0.73
CA VAL A 83 2.62 10.17 -0.51
C VAL A 83 1.15 9.79 -0.73
N ASP A 84 0.22 10.50 -0.11
CA ASP A 84 -1.22 10.24 -0.26
C ASP A 84 -1.67 10.38 -1.72
N PHE A 85 -1.20 11.44 -2.41
CA PHE A 85 -1.44 11.63 -3.84
C PHE A 85 -0.91 10.46 -4.68
N LEU A 86 0.31 9.99 -4.42
CA LEU A 86 0.92 8.89 -5.20
C LEU A 86 0.24 7.55 -4.95
N VAL A 87 -0.26 7.30 -3.74
CA VAL A 87 -1.06 6.10 -3.43
C VAL A 87 -2.36 6.12 -4.23
N ASP A 88 -3.09 7.24 -4.23
CA ASP A 88 -4.30 7.41 -5.06
C ASP A 88 -4.01 7.16 -6.55
N GLN A 89 -2.94 7.76 -7.06
CA GLN A 89 -2.51 7.60 -8.46
C GLN A 89 -2.11 6.17 -8.81
N THR A 90 -1.56 5.45 -7.85
CA THR A 90 -1.22 4.03 -7.98
C THR A 90 -2.49 3.20 -8.06
N MET A 91 -3.42 3.40 -7.11
CA MET A 91 -4.68 2.64 -7.02
C MET A 91 -5.58 2.81 -8.25
N ALA A 92 -5.59 4.00 -8.87
CA ALA A 92 -6.30 4.24 -10.12
C ALA A 92 -5.84 3.32 -11.28
N LYS A 93 -4.60 2.81 -11.22
CA LYS A 93 -3.98 2.00 -12.27
C LYS A 93 -3.97 0.50 -11.94
N VAL A 94 -4.01 0.14 -10.65
CA VAL A 94 -3.86 -1.24 -10.17
C VAL A 94 -4.68 -2.23 -11.00
N ARG A 95 -5.98 -1.97 -11.23
CA ARG A 95 -6.91 -2.86 -11.95
C ARG A 95 -6.45 -3.30 -13.34
N ARG A 96 -5.57 -2.55 -14.01
CA ARG A 96 -5.11 -2.81 -15.38
C ARG A 96 -3.72 -3.42 -15.44
N LEU A 97 -3.03 -3.54 -14.32
CA LEU A 97 -1.69 -4.12 -14.25
C LEU A 97 -1.78 -5.64 -14.37
N GLY A 98 -0.86 -6.24 -15.14
CA GLY A 98 -0.63 -7.68 -15.12
C GLY A 98 0.16 -8.12 -13.87
N LYS A 99 0.14 -9.43 -13.59
CA LYS A 99 0.73 -10.06 -12.40
C LYS A 99 2.12 -9.54 -12.02
N ASP A 100 3.07 -9.54 -12.95
CA ASP A 100 4.46 -9.16 -12.63
C ASP A 100 4.59 -7.72 -12.14
N LYS A 101 3.80 -6.81 -12.70
CA LYS A 101 3.76 -5.41 -12.26
C LYS A 101 2.99 -5.27 -10.95
N LEU A 102 1.90 -6.01 -10.76
CA LEU A 102 1.18 -6.03 -9.49
C LEU A 102 2.06 -6.45 -8.32
N GLN A 103 2.88 -7.50 -8.50
CA GLN A 103 3.80 -7.97 -7.47
C GLN A 103 4.79 -6.88 -7.05
N GLN A 104 5.37 -6.17 -8.01
CA GLN A 104 6.33 -5.10 -7.75
C GLN A 104 5.67 -3.88 -7.09
N VAL A 105 4.49 -3.48 -7.57
CA VAL A 105 3.70 -2.39 -6.99
C VAL A 105 3.32 -2.74 -5.55
N PHE A 106 2.84 -3.97 -5.31
CA PHE A 106 2.54 -4.47 -3.99
C PHE A 106 3.76 -4.41 -3.07
N ALA A 107 4.89 -4.97 -3.48
CA ALA A 107 6.06 -5.04 -2.61
C ALA A 107 6.53 -3.65 -2.18
N ASN A 108 6.52 -2.68 -3.10
CA ASN A 108 6.87 -1.30 -2.79
C ASN A 108 5.86 -0.65 -1.84
N LEU A 109 4.55 -0.71 -2.13
CA LEU A 109 3.53 -0.13 -1.23
C LEU A 109 3.54 -0.78 0.15
N LYS A 110 3.70 -2.09 0.20
CA LYS A 110 3.81 -2.86 1.45
C LYS A 110 5.02 -2.41 2.26
N GLN A 111 6.19 -2.27 1.62
CA GLN A 111 7.41 -1.82 2.28
C GLN A 111 7.24 -0.40 2.85
N GLY A 112 6.64 0.52 2.08
CA GLY A 112 6.32 1.86 2.57
C GLY A 112 5.38 1.81 3.79
N ALA A 113 4.36 0.95 3.75
CA ALA A 113 3.36 0.86 4.80
C ALA A 113 3.92 0.26 6.11
N VAL A 114 4.79 -0.74 6.04
CA VAL A 114 5.43 -1.30 7.25
C VAL A 114 6.41 -0.31 7.88
N ILE A 115 7.13 0.49 7.09
CA ILE A 115 7.99 1.57 7.60
C ILE A 115 7.13 2.63 8.30
N ALA A 116 6.02 3.04 7.68
CA ALA A 116 5.07 3.97 8.27
C ALA A 116 4.46 3.43 9.58
N GLY A 117 4.37 2.11 9.74
CA GLY A 117 3.90 1.46 10.96
C GLY A 117 4.96 1.26 12.03
N ASN A 118 6.21 1.66 11.77
CA ASN A 118 7.37 1.30 12.58
C ASN A 118 7.51 -0.23 12.78
N LYS A 119 7.20 -1.00 11.72
CA LYS A 119 7.22 -2.46 11.66
C LYS A 119 8.18 -2.95 10.58
N ALA A 120 9.25 -2.21 10.30
CA ALA A 120 10.18 -2.55 9.22
C ALA A 120 11.13 -3.70 9.59
N GLU A 121 11.30 -4.00 10.88
CA GLU A 121 12.16 -5.09 11.34
C GLU A 121 11.68 -6.44 10.81
N GLY A 122 12.57 -7.21 10.19
CA GLY A 122 12.23 -8.49 9.55
C GLY A 122 11.50 -8.38 8.20
N HIS A 123 11.22 -7.16 7.73
CA HIS A 123 10.57 -6.91 6.45
C HIS A 123 11.55 -6.36 5.41
N SER A 124 11.43 -6.82 4.17
CA SER A 124 12.20 -6.31 3.05
C SER A 124 11.37 -6.33 1.77
N LEU A 125 11.80 -5.56 0.78
CA LEU A 125 11.18 -5.56 -0.54
C LEU A 125 11.13 -6.98 -1.12
N GLU A 126 12.18 -7.77 -0.90
CA GLU A 126 12.27 -9.14 -1.37
C GLU A 126 11.29 -10.08 -0.65
N THR A 127 11.12 -9.97 0.67
CA THR A 127 10.15 -10.82 1.39
C THR A 127 8.71 -10.55 0.93
N HIS A 128 8.39 -9.29 0.62
CA HIS A 128 7.10 -8.93 0.05
C HIS A 128 6.93 -9.42 -1.40
N LEU A 129 7.97 -9.33 -2.23
CA LEU A 129 7.95 -9.89 -3.58
C LEU A 129 7.74 -11.41 -3.57
N ASN A 130 8.44 -12.12 -2.69
CA ASN A 130 8.32 -13.58 -2.56
C ASN A 130 6.90 -13.99 -2.19
N TRP A 131 6.31 -13.33 -1.18
CA TRP A 131 4.90 -13.56 -0.85
C TRP A 131 3.99 -13.34 -2.06
N ALA A 132 4.16 -12.23 -2.79
CA ALA A 132 3.31 -11.87 -3.92
C ALA A 132 3.45 -12.82 -5.13
N ARG A 133 4.61 -13.47 -5.30
CA ARG A 133 4.82 -14.49 -6.35
C ARG A 133 3.91 -15.70 -6.17
N GLU A 134 3.67 -16.06 -4.91
CA GLU A 134 2.84 -17.21 -4.52
C GLU A 134 1.33 -16.90 -4.55
N GLN A 135 0.94 -15.64 -4.75
CA GLN A 135 -0.46 -15.22 -4.74
C GLN A 135 -1.11 -15.19 -6.14
N THR A 136 -2.45 -15.20 -6.16
CA THR A 136 -3.25 -14.84 -7.34
C THR A 136 -3.27 -13.32 -7.56
N GLU A 137 -3.62 -12.86 -8.77
CA GLU A 137 -3.76 -11.42 -9.02
C GLU A 137 -4.82 -10.78 -8.14
N GLU A 138 -5.96 -11.46 -7.94
CA GLU A 138 -7.06 -10.99 -7.10
C GLU A 138 -6.62 -10.81 -5.65
N ALA A 139 -5.84 -11.74 -5.11
CA ALA A 139 -5.31 -11.66 -3.76
C ALA A 139 -4.35 -10.46 -3.60
N ILE A 140 -3.45 -10.23 -4.57
CA ILE A 140 -2.54 -9.08 -4.56
C ILE A 140 -3.33 -7.77 -4.65
N ARG A 141 -4.34 -7.69 -5.52
CA ARG A 141 -5.20 -6.51 -5.67
C ARG A 141 -5.99 -6.22 -4.39
N GLY A 142 -6.54 -7.24 -3.75
CA GLY A 142 -7.27 -7.10 -2.49
C GLY A 142 -6.37 -6.55 -1.38
N GLU A 143 -5.14 -7.08 -1.29
CA GLU A 143 -4.15 -6.61 -0.33
C GLU A 143 -3.70 -5.17 -0.62
N LEU A 144 -3.49 -4.80 -1.89
CA LEU A 144 -3.19 -3.42 -2.29
C LEU A 144 -4.29 -2.44 -1.86
N VAL A 145 -5.56 -2.81 -2.06
CA VAL A 145 -6.70 -1.99 -1.60
C VAL A 145 -6.69 -1.86 -0.07
N ARG A 146 -6.42 -2.95 0.65
CA ARG A 146 -6.35 -2.94 2.11
C ARG A 146 -5.25 -2.02 2.62
N ILE A 147 -4.07 -2.06 2.00
CA ILE A 147 -2.94 -1.18 2.32
C ILE A 147 -3.27 0.28 2.00
N ALA A 148 -3.89 0.56 0.85
CA ALA A 148 -4.23 1.92 0.47
C ALA A 148 -5.25 2.56 1.41
N LEU A 149 -6.25 1.79 1.87
CA LEU A 149 -7.30 2.29 2.77
C LEU A 149 -6.85 2.37 4.24
N ALA A 150 -6.09 1.38 4.71
CA ALA A 150 -5.67 1.31 6.11
C ALA A 150 -4.27 1.92 6.36
N GLY A 151 -3.49 2.17 5.31
CA GLY A 151 -2.12 2.62 5.40
C GLY A 151 -1.28 1.66 6.25
N TYR A 152 -0.56 2.23 7.20
CA TYR A 152 0.24 1.49 8.18
C TYR A 152 -0.59 0.62 9.16
N LYS A 153 -1.91 0.84 9.29
CA LYS A 153 -2.80 0.04 10.15
C LYS A 153 -3.13 -1.33 9.55
N ALA A 154 -2.69 -1.60 8.33
CA ALA A 154 -2.89 -2.87 7.67
C ALA A 154 -2.05 -4.01 8.28
N PHE A 155 -1.19 -3.77 9.27
CA PHE A 155 -0.33 -4.80 9.87
C PHE A 155 -0.28 -4.64 11.37
#